data_AF-A0A2Z5BU70-F1
#
_entry.id   AF-A0A2Z5BU70-F1
#
_cell.length_a   1.000
_cell.length_b   1.000
_cell.length_c   1.000
_cell.angle_alpha   90.00
_cell.angle_beta   90.00
_cell.angle_gamma   90.00
#
_symmetry.space_group_name_H-M   'P 1'
#
loop_
_entity.id
_entity.type
_entity.pdbx_description
1 polymer ?
#
loop_
_entity_poly.entity_id
_entity_poly.type
_entity_poly.pdbx_seq_one_letter_code
_entity_poly.pdbx_strand_id
1 'polypeptide(L)'
;MSSVVDTPVVVRVAEVSKRFTVRKDSSIKERIVTLGRAGRRHREDFWALRDVSLDIHAGTTIGLIGHNGSGKSTLLKVIGGIIDPTAGEVSQRGRLAALLELGAGFHPDLTGRENVYLNASVLGLSREETDEKFDDIVQFSGIADFIDTQVKFYSSGMYVRLAFAVAVHTDPDILLVDEVLAVGDEAFQRKCLDKIRSFQEQGRTIIIVSHSLGQITELCDRAVLLNRGEIVYDGDPPGAVAAFRDILETRRLAERSETEEPATPEGVVVGTQAVVVGAAPGSPLRFGGDLEITAHVRSTDRLEDWLCAIQIDNTLGQKVMGTDTRRLGMELPPLRGDASVTFVLKGTTFGEGKYFVNTSFMDSASRHIHDLPQAASFDAEPYARTTGVLRVDDAAVQVRFNADEQ
;
A
#
# COMPACT_ATOMS: atom_id res chain seq x y z
N MET A 1 5.19 -5.60 -33.09
CA MET A 1 6.31 -4.71 -32.72
C MET A 1 5.71 -3.33 -32.52
N SER A 2 5.24 -3.04 -31.30
CA SER A 2 4.68 -1.73 -30.96
C SER A 2 5.85 -0.78 -30.73
N SER A 3 5.88 0.32 -31.48
CA SER A 3 6.87 1.39 -31.30
C SER A 3 6.72 1.94 -29.88
N VAL A 4 7.74 1.77 -29.06
CA VAL A 4 7.87 2.48 -27.78
C VAL A 4 8.00 3.95 -28.15
N VAL A 5 6.90 4.69 -28.05
CA VAL A 5 6.92 6.14 -28.13
C VAL A 5 7.69 6.62 -26.92
N ASP A 6 8.86 7.21 -27.14
CA ASP A 6 9.69 7.80 -26.10
C ASP A 6 8.96 9.02 -25.56
N THR A 7 8.13 8.82 -24.52
CA THR A 7 7.37 9.89 -23.89
C THR A 7 8.31 10.78 -23.07
N PRO A 8 8.13 12.10 -23.06
CA PRO A 8 9.05 13.00 -22.37
C PRO A 8 8.94 12.82 -20.84
N VAL A 9 10.07 12.99 -20.15
CA VAL A 9 10.10 13.12 -18.68
C VAL A 9 9.46 14.45 -18.28
N VAL A 10 8.42 14.39 -17.45
CA VAL A 10 7.66 15.55 -16.96
C VAL A 10 7.92 15.87 -15.49
N VAL A 11 8.39 14.90 -14.71
CA VAL A 11 8.97 15.12 -13.38
C VAL A 11 10.29 14.37 -13.29
N ARG A 12 11.35 15.09 -12.94
CA ARG A 12 12.68 14.53 -12.67
C ARG A 12 13.09 14.91 -11.26
N VAL A 13 13.38 13.88 -10.46
CA VAL A 13 13.95 13.95 -9.13
C VAL A 13 15.39 13.45 -9.26
N ALA A 14 16.38 14.29 -8.99
CA ALA A 14 17.79 13.98 -9.16
C ALA A 14 18.54 14.07 -7.83
N GLU A 15 18.96 12.91 -7.30
CA GLU A 15 19.77 12.77 -6.08
C GLU A 15 19.20 13.55 -4.87
N VAL A 16 17.87 13.53 -4.74
CA VAL A 16 17.16 14.32 -3.74
C VAL A 16 17.34 13.73 -2.35
N SER A 17 17.87 14.56 -1.47
CA SER A 17 18.10 14.28 -0.06
C SER A 17 17.37 15.33 0.77
N LYS A 18 16.59 14.92 1.77
CA LYS A 18 15.84 15.83 2.65
C LYS A 18 16.09 15.52 4.12
N ARG A 19 16.68 16.48 4.82
CA ARG A 19 16.93 16.44 6.26
C ARG A 19 16.02 17.40 7.00
N PHE A 20 15.44 16.93 8.09
CA PHE A 20 14.75 17.74 9.09
C PHE A 20 15.56 17.76 10.37
N THR A 21 15.73 18.94 10.97
CA THR A 21 16.26 19.06 12.33
C THR A 21 15.08 19.11 13.29
N VAL A 22 14.95 18.10 14.15
CA VAL A 22 14.01 18.14 15.27
C VAL A 22 14.69 18.86 16.43
N ARG A 23 14.10 19.97 16.88
CA ARG A 23 14.52 20.67 18.10
C ARG A 23 13.52 20.37 19.20
N LYS A 24 13.96 19.75 20.30
CA LYS A 24 13.12 19.38 21.46
C LYS A 24 12.92 20.55 22.46
N ASP A 25 13.08 21.80 22.04
CA ASP A 25 12.94 22.96 22.94
C ASP A 25 11.53 23.54 22.83
N SER A 26 10.66 23.28 23.81
CA SER A 26 9.26 23.72 23.81
C SER A 26 9.03 25.08 24.48
N SER A 27 10.07 25.79 24.95
CA SER A 27 9.87 27.06 25.66
C SER A 27 10.97 28.11 25.43
N ILE A 28 10.52 29.35 25.19
CA ILE A 28 11.38 30.56 25.14
C ILE A 28 12.18 30.74 26.44
N LYS A 29 11.68 30.26 27.59
CA LYS A 29 12.40 30.31 28.87
C LYS A 29 13.65 29.43 28.87
N GLU A 30 13.59 28.28 28.21
CA GLU A 30 14.72 27.34 28.13
C GLU A 30 15.86 27.89 27.26
N ARG A 31 15.51 28.64 26.19
CA ARG A 31 16.44 29.35 25.31
C ARG A 31 17.25 30.43 26.02
N ILE A 32 16.68 31.09 27.03
CA ILE A 32 17.38 32.12 27.81
C ILE A 32 18.39 31.49 28.78
N VAL A 33 18.05 30.34 29.37
CA VAL A 33 18.91 29.65 30.35
C VAL A 33 20.10 28.93 29.70
N THR A 34 19.97 28.47 28.44
CA THR A 34 21.04 27.72 27.74
C THR A 34 22.03 28.56 26.94
N LEU A 35 21.89 29.89 26.93
CA LEU A 35 22.75 30.86 26.21
C LEU A 35 24.24 30.80 26.58
N GLY A 36 24.61 30.10 27.66
CA GLY A 36 25.99 30.04 28.15
C GLY A 36 26.84 28.87 27.67
N ARG A 37 26.42 27.60 27.84
CA ARG A 37 27.35 26.45 27.69
C ARG A 37 26.76 25.09 27.26
N ALA A 38 25.49 24.99 26.84
CA ALA A 38 24.89 23.66 26.55
C ALA A 38 23.84 23.59 25.42
N GLY A 39 23.64 24.63 24.61
CA GLY A 39 22.62 24.67 23.54
C GLY A 39 22.86 23.76 22.31
N ARG A 40 23.81 22.83 22.37
CA ARG A 40 24.12 21.87 21.28
C ARG A 40 23.56 20.48 21.50
N ARG A 41 23.00 20.17 22.68
CA ARG A 41 22.80 18.79 23.09
C ARG A 41 21.50 18.14 22.60
N HIS A 42 20.54 18.88 22.02
CA HIS A 42 19.23 18.34 21.64
C HIS A 42 18.81 18.75 20.21
N ARG A 43 19.69 18.54 19.22
CA ARG A 43 19.32 18.51 17.79
C ARG A 43 19.46 17.08 17.30
N GLU A 44 18.32 16.44 17.06
CA GLU A 44 18.29 15.16 16.34
C GLU A 44 17.96 15.49 14.89
N ASP A 45 18.94 15.28 14.01
CA ASP A 45 18.74 15.37 12.58
C ASP A 45 18.15 14.04 12.07
N PHE A 46 17.02 14.11 11.40
CA PHE A 46 16.36 12.98 10.75
C PHE A 46 16.35 13.19 9.23
N TRP A 47 16.77 12.18 8.48
CA TRP A 47 16.71 12.18 7.03
C TRP A 47 15.44 11.49 6.58
N ALA A 48 14.54 12.26 5.98
CA ALA A 48 13.28 11.77 5.44
C ALA A 48 13.43 11.21 4.03
N LEU A 49 14.40 11.72 3.25
CA LEU A 49 14.80 11.23 1.94
C LEU A 49 16.33 11.21 1.85
N ARG A 50 16.88 10.21 1.18
CA ARG A 50 18.31 10.04 0.94
C ARG A 50 18.55 9.63 -0.51
N ASP A 51 19.23 10.51 -1.24
CA ASP A 51 19.75 10.32 -2.59
C ASP A 51 18.74 9.70 -3.57
N VAL A 52 17.48 10.16 -3.47
CA VAL A 52 16.36 9.67 -4.25
C VAL A 52 16.45 10.18 -5.69
N SER A 53 16.46 9.28 -6.66
CA SER A 53 16.42 9.61 -8.08
C SER A 53 15.23 8.91 -8.76
N LEU A 54 14.40 9.68 -9.47
CA LEU A 54 13.17 9.18 -10.10
C LEU A 54 12.81 10.04 -11.31
N ASP A 55 12.67 9.40 -12.47
CA ASP A 55 12.14 10.01 -13.69
C ASP A 55 10.71 9.50 -13.97
N ILE A 56 9.79 10.44 -14.18
CA ILE A 56 8.37 10.20 -14.44
C ILE A 56 8.03 10.71 -15.83
N HIS A 57 7.53 9.81 -16.67
CA HIS A 57 7.18 10.11 -18.05
C HIS A 57 5.72 10.57 -18.18
N ALA A 58 5.47 11.41 -19.18
CA ALA A 58 4.13 11.90 -19.49
C ALA A 58 3.14 10.74 -19.70
N GLY A 59 1.93 10.88 -19.14
CA GLY A 59 0.83 9.92 -19.31
C GLY A 59 0.98 8.63 -18.52
N THR A 60 1.96 8.55 -17.62
CA THR A 60 2.15 7.39 -16.73
C THR A 60 1.44 7.63 -15.40
N THR A 61 0.75 6.61 -14.89
CA THR A 61 0.27 6.57 -13.51
C THR A 61 1.25 5.80 -12.64
N ILE A 62 1.80 6.47 -11.62
CA ILE A 62 2.78 5.89 -10.71
C ILE A 62 2.19 5.73 -9.32
N GLY A 63 2.29 4.53 -8.77
CA GLY A 63 1.97 4.24 -7.38
C GLY A 63 3.19 4.40 -6.48
N LEU A 64 3.13 5.27 -5.47
CA LEU A 64 4.16 5.41 -4.45
C LEU A 64 3.74 4.66 -3.18
N ILE A 65 4.45 3.57 -2.87
CA ILE A 65 4.14 2.69 -1.74
C ILE A 65 5.29 2.66 -0.73
N GLY A 66 5.00 2.18 0.48
CA GLY A 66 5.97 2.10 1.57
C GLY A 66 5.33 2.29 2.95
N HIS A 67 6.06 1.93 3.99
CA HIS A 67 5.57 2.00 5.38
C HIS A 67 5.38 3.45 5.86
N ASN A 68 4.73 3.63 7.01
CA ASN A 68 4.60 4.96 7.64
C ASN A 68 5.96 5.51 8.03
N GLY A 69 6.26 6.73 7.61
CA GLY A 69 7.59 7.32 7.80
C GLY A 69 8.66 6.85 6.81
N SER A 70 8.29 6.18 5.71
CA SER A 70 9.25 5.81 4.66
C SER A 70 9.69 6.97 3.76
N GLY A 71 9.06 8.14 3.87
CA GLY A 71 9.39 9.33 3.09
C GLY A 71 8.36 9.74 2.03
N LYS A 72 7.29 8.96 1.79
CA LYS A 72 6.28 9.21 0.74
C LYS A 72 5.76 10.66 0.69
N SER A 73 5.16 11.13 1.78
CA SER A 73 4.64 12.51 1.86
C SER A 73 5.74 13.56 1.78
N THR A 74 6.98 13.24 2.17
CA THR A 74 8.11 14.16 1.98
C THR A 74 8.49 14.25 0.51
N LEU A 75 8.57 13.12 -0.19
CA LEU A 75 8.87 13.08 -1.62
C LEU A 75 7.80 13.82 -2.42
N LEU A 76 6.52 13.58 -2.12
CA LEU A 76 5.42 14.32 -2.74
C LEU A 76 5.50 15.83 -2.48
N LYS A 77 5.81 16.25 -1.25
CA LYS A 77 5.94 17.69 -0.92
C LYS A 77 7.14 18.33 -1.63
N VAL A 78 8.21 17.58 -1.86
CA VAL A 78 9.37 18.03 -2.64
C VAL A 78 8.99 18.11 -4.12
N ILE A 79 8.29 17.11 -4.67
CA ILE A 79 7.78 17.12 -6.06
C ILE A 79 6.81 18.28 -6.28
N GLY A 80 5.87 18.49 -5.35
CA GLY A 80 4.88 19.56 -5.43
C GLY A 80 5.43 20.96 -5.12
N GLY A 81 6.72 21.11 -4.86
CA GLY A 81 7.35 22.41 -4.55
C GLY A 81 6.92 23.03 -3.21
N ILE A 82 6.32 22.25 -2.31
CA ILE A 82 5.90 22.72 -0.98
C ILE A 82 7.12 22.87 -0.05
N ILE A 83 8.11 21.99 -0.19
CA ILE A 83 9.35 22.05 0.57
C ILE A 83 10.56 21.87 -0.37
N ASP A 84 11.60 22.68 -0.16
CA ASP A 84 12.84 22.52 -0.91
C ASP A 84 13.61 21.27 -0.45
N PRO A 85 14.31 20.57 -1.34
CA PRO A 85 15.25 19.53 -0.95
C PRO A 85 16.43 20.13 -0.14
N THR A 86 17.09 19.31 0.67
CA THR A 86 18.34 19.72 1.34
C THR A 86 19.53 19.63 0.38
N ALA A 87 19.52 18.64 -0.51
CA ALA A 87 20.46 18.45 -1.60
C ALA A 87 19.73 17.76 -2.76
N GLY A 88 20.30 17.87 -3.97
CA GLY A 88 19.65 17.43 -5.21
C GLY A 88 18.68 18.46 -5.77
N GLU A 89 18.00 18.09 -6.85
CA GLU A 89 17.09 18.97 -7.58
C GLU A 89 15.82 18.24 -8.00
N VAL A 90 14.70 18.98 -8.03
CA VAL A 90 13.47 18.54 -8.69
C VAL A 90 13.14 19.51 -9.80
N SER A 91 12.84 18.98 -10.98
CA SER A 91 12.31 19.74 -12.11
C SER A 91 11.00 19.13 -12.58
N GLN A 92 10.06 19.99 -12.97
CA GLN A 92 8.75 19.60 -13.47
C GLN A 92 8.37 20.40 -14.71
N ARG A 93 7.52 19.81 -15.56
CA ARG A 93 7.05 20.41 -16.80
C ARG A 93 5.53 20.32 -16.91
N GLY A 94 4.87 21.46 -16.95
CA GLY A 94 3.41 21.56 -16.99
C GLY A 94 2.80 22.06 -15.69
N ARG A 95 1.46 22.13 -15.67
CA ARG A 95 0.66 22.52 -14.50
C ARG A 95 0.52 21.34 -13.55
N LEU A 96 0.97 21.51 -12.31
CA LEU A 96 0.86 20.51 -11.26
C LEU A 96 -0.31 20.86 -10.33
N ALA A 97 -1.19 19.89 -10.08
CA ALA A 97 -2.18 19.96 -9.01
C ALA A 97 -1.82 18.94 -7.92
N ALA A 98 -1.70 19.41 -6.68
CA ALA A 98 -1.35 18.57 -5.54
C ALA A 98 -2.52 18.43 -4.56
N LEU A 99 -3.07 17.22 -4.43
CA LEU A 99 -4.07 16.87 -3.41
C LEU A 99 -3.41 16.42 -2.10
N LEU A 100 -2.31 17.08 -1.71
CA LEU A 100 -1.51 16.74 -0.52
C LEU A 100 -2.05 17.37 0.76
N GLU A 101 -2.58 18.57 0.63
CA GLU A 101 -3.13 19.36 1.73
C GLU A 101 -4.46 19.93 1.24
N LEU A 102 -5.47 19.06 1.12
CA LEU A 102 -6.79 19.46 0.63
C LEU A 102 -7.31 20.67 1.41
N GLY A 103 -7.71 21.70 0.66
CA GLY A 103 -8.20 22.96 1.22
C GLY A 103 -7.11 23.83 1.83
N ALA A 104 -5.82 23.51 1.67
CA ALA A 104 -4.76 24.49 1.86
C ALA A 104 -5.06 25.70 0.97
N GLY A 105 -5.18 26.88 1.59
CA GLY A 105 -5.60 28.10 0.92
C GLY A 105 -7.09 28.41 1.01
N PHE A 106 -7.92 27.55 1.62
CA PHE A 106 -9.28 27.96 2.01
C PHE A 106 -9.23 28.91 3.21
N HIS A 107 -10.04 29.96 3.15
CA HIS A 107 -10.22 30.92 4.21
C HIS A 107 -11.55 30.63 4.95
N PRO A 108 -11.51 30.42 6.28
CA PRO A 108 -12.69 29.97 7.04
C PRO A 108 -13.86 30.96 7.04
N ASP A 109 -13.56 32.26 6.95
CA ASP A 109 -14.58 33.32 6.92
C ASP A 109 -15.13 33.62 5.52
N LEU A 110 -14.54 33.06 4.47
CA LEU A 110 -15.05 33.19 3.10
C LEU A 110 -16.10 32.09 2.83
N THR A 111 -17.04 32.39 1.95
CA THR A 111 -18.01 31.43 1.41
C THR A 111 -17.34 30.34 0.60
N GLY A 112 -18.01 29.21 0.38
CA GLY A 112 -17.53 28.18 -0.54
C GLY A 112 -17.24 28.75 -1.93
N ARG A 113 -18.11 29.62 -2.44
CA ARG A 113 -17.92 30.33 -3.71
C ARG A 113 -16.61 31.11 -3.73
N GLU A 114 -16.40 32.00 -2.76
CA GLU A 114 -15.16 32.80 -2.68
C GLU A 114 -13.91 31.91 -2.54
N ASN A 115 -14.03 30.79 -1.82
CA ASN A 115 -12.97 29.81 -1.68
C ASN A 115 -12.65 29.07 -2.98
N VAL A 116 -13.65 28.82 -3.85
CA VAL A 116 -13.41 28.28 -5.20
C VAL A 116 -12.51 29.23 -5.99
N TYR A 117 -12.84 30.52 -6.04
CA TYR A 117 -12.02 31.50 -6.77
C TYR A 117 -10.63 31.66 -6.17
N LEU A 118 -10.53 31.74 -4.83
CA LEU A 118 -9.25 31.86 -4.15
C LEU A 118 -8.36 30.66 -4.46
N ASN A 119 -8.86 29.43 -4.27
CA ASN A 119 -8.06 28.23 -4.47
C ASN A 119 -7.74 27.97 -5.95
N ALA A 120 -8.69 28.22 -6.86
CA ALA A 120 -8.45 28.17 -8.29
C ALA A 120 -7.31 29.11 -8.71
N SER A 121 -7.26 30.34 -8.17
CA SER A 121 -6.18 31.28 -8.46
C SER A 121 -4.82 30.83 -7.92
N VAL A 122 -4.78 30.18 -6.74
CA VAL A 122 -3.56 29.58 -6.18
C VAL A 122 -3.06 28.43 -7.06
N LEU A 123 -3.97 27.66 -7.65
CA LEU A 123 -3.68 26.59 -8.62
C LEU A 123 -3.45 27.12 -10.04
N GLY A 124 -3.43 28.45 -10.21
CA GLY A 124 -3.04 29.15 -11.43
C GLY A 124 -4.14 29.28 -12.49
N LEU A 125 -5.42 29.12 -12.13
CA LEU A 125 -6.52 29.45 -13.03
C LEU A 125 -6.74 30.96 -13.07
N SER A 126 -7.04 31.49 -14.26
CA SER A 126 -7.58 32.83 -14.41
C SER A 126 -9.00 32.91 -13.85
N ARG A 127 -9.50 34.12 -13.66
CA ARG A 127 -10.88 34.32 -13.22
C ARG A 127 -11.87 33.81 -14.27
N GLU A 128 -11.59 34.06 -15.54
CA GLU A 128 -12.39 33.61 -16.68
C GLU A 128 -12.40 32.08 -16.77
N GLU A 129 -11.24 31.43 -16.65
CA GLU A 129 -11.16 29.95 -16.61
C GLU A 129 -11.95 29.38 -15.41
N THR A 130 -11.93 30.09 -14.28
CA THR A 130 -12.69 29.70 -13.08
C THR A 130 -14.19 29.85 -13.32
N ASP A 131 -14.64 30.94 -13.93
CA ASP A 131 -16.05 31.20 -14.27
C ASP A 131 -16.59 30.07 -15.16
N GLU A 132 -15.83 29.64 -16.17
CA GLU A 132 -16.22 28.55 -17.09
C GLU A 132 -16.37 27.19 -16.40
N LYS A 133 -15.62 26.96 -15.32
CA LYS A 133 -15.56 25.68 -14.59
C LYS A 133 -16.39 25.68 -13.31
N PHE A 134 -16.94 26.82 -12.91
CA PHE A 134 -17.55 27.00 -11.60
C PHE A 134 -18.72 26.03 -11.36
N ASP A 135 -19.63 25.92 -12.32
CA ASP A 135 -20.81 25.08 -12.18
C ASP A 135 -20.44 23.59 -12.13
N ASP A 136 -19.45 23.15 -12.90
CA ASP A 136 -18.92 21.78 -12.87
C ASP A 136 -18.29 21.47 -11.51
N ILE A 137 -17.53 22.40 -10.92
CA ILE A 137 -16.93 22.28 -9.58
C ILE A 137 -18.04 22.12 -8.53
N VAL A 138 -19.09 22.95 -8.59
CA VAL A 138 -20.20 22.89 -7.63
C VAL A 138 -21.01 21.60 -7.79
N GLN A 139 -21.27 21.17 -9.02
CA GLN A 139 -21.98 19.92 -9.30
C GLN A 139 -21.16 18.70 -8.85
N PHE A 140 -19.86 18.67 -9.13
CA PHE A 140 -18.98 17.57 -8.75
C PHE A 140 -18.89 17.45 -7.22
N SER A 141 -18.64 18.58 -6.54
CA SER A 141 -18.59 18.64 -5.08
C SER A 141 -19.93 18.28 -4.43
N GLY A 142 -21.06 18.53 -5.10
CA GLY A 142 -22.40 18.21 -4.63
C GLY A 142 -22.79 18.97 -3.36
N ILE A 143 -22.30 20.20 -3.22
CA ILE A 143 -22.58 21.10 -2.08
C ILE A 143 -23.31 22.38 -2.52
N ALA A 144 -24.03 22.34 -3.64
CA ALA A 144 -24.68 23.50 -4.25
C ALA A 144 -25.50 24.34 -3.25
N ASP A 145 -26.29 23.70 -2.40
CA ASP A 145 -27.13 24.37 -1.39
C ASP A 145 -26.32 25.14 -0.33
N PHE A 146 -25.03 24.83 -0.18
CA PHE A 146 -24.14 25.40 0.83
C PHE A 146 -23.03 26.25 0.24
N ILE A 147 -22.99 26.45 -1.09
CA ILE A 147 -21.87 27.12 -1.76
C ILE A 147 -21.68 28.57 -1.29
N ASP A 148 -22.77 29.25 -0.92
CA ASP A 148 -22.77 30.63 -0.42
C ASP A 148 -22.70 30.70 1.12
N THR A 149 -22.43 29.58 1.80
CA THR A 149 -22.18 29.52 3.25
C THR A 149 -20.68 29.59 3.54
N GLN A 150 -20.29 30.26 4.63
CA GLN A 150 -18.90 30.33 5.08
C GLN A 150 -18.32 28.94 5.36
N VAL A 151 -17.10 28.68 4.90
CA VAL A 151 -16.46 27.36 4.95
C VAL A 151 -16.25 26.86 6.38
N LYS A 152 -16.11 27.74 7.38
CA LYS A 152 -16.05 27.32 8.79
C LYS A 152 -17.29 26.58 9.30
N PHE A 153 -18.42 26.67 8.60
CA PHE A 153 -19.64 25.94 8.92
C PHE A 153 -19.80 24.64 8.12
N TYR A 154 -18.83 24.31 7.26
CA TYR A 154 -18.87 23.07 6.50
C TYR A 154 -18.56 21.89 7.40
N SER A 155 -19.19 20.76 7.12
CA SER A 155 -18.67 19.48 7.60
C SER A 155 -17.30 19.20 6.96
N SER A 156 -16.48 18.35 7.61
CA SER A 156 -15.21 17.89 7.04
C SER A 156 -15.39 17.26 5.65
N GLY A 157 -16.49 16.56 5.42
CA GLY A 157 -16.83 15.98 4.12
C GLY A 157 -17.09 17.04 3.05
N MET A 158 -17.89 18.06 3.34
CA MET A 158 -18.16 19.17 2.40
C MET A 158 -16.87 19.92 2.04
N TYR A 159 -16.04 20.17 3.05
CA TYR A 159 -14.75 20.83 2.87
C TYR A 159 -13.84 20.07 1.88
N VAL A 160 -13.65 18.77 2.12
CA VAL A 160 -12.83 17.89 1.28
C VAL A 160 -13.42 17.75 -0.11
N ARG A 161 -14.74 17.61 -0.23
CA ARG A 161 -15.44 17.49 -1.52
C ARG A 161 -15.23 18.73 -2.38
N LEU A 162 -15.34 19.93 -1.80
CA LEU A 162 -15.09 21.16 -2.54
C LEU A 162 -13.62 21.31 -2.93
N ALA A 163 -12.69 21.07 -2.00
CA ALA A 163 -11.26 21.17 -2.26
C ALA A 163 -10.82 20.22 -3.39
N PHE A 164 -11.32 18.97 -3.38
CA PHE A 164 -11.04 18.01 -4.44
C PHE A 164 -11.65 18.48 -5.77
N ALA A 165 -12.91 18.94 -5.75
CA ALA A 165 -13.61 19.40 -6.94
C ALA A 165 -12.86 20.54 -7.63
N VAL A 166 -12.39 21.54 -6.89
CA VAL A 166 -11.60 22.65 -7.45
C VAL A 166 -10.34 22.10 -8.13
N ALA A 167 -9.56 21.29 -7.42
CA ALA A 167 -8.28 20.79 -7.91
C ALA A 167 -8.42 19.95 -9.20
N VAL A 168 -9.39 19.04 -9.28
CA VAL A 168 -9.59 18.21 -10.49
C VAL A 168 -10.24 18.94 -11.67
N HIS A 169 -10.72 20.17 -11.48
CA HIS A 169 -11.21 20.99 -12.60
C HIS A 169 -10.15 21.97 -13.12
N THR A 170 -8.98 22.09 -12.46
CA THR A 170 -7.86 22.93 -12.93
C THR A 170 -7.16 22.44 -14.20
N ASP A 171 -7.58 21.29 -14.73
CA ASP A 171 -6.99 20.63 -15.90
C ASP A 171 -5.46 20.44 -15.79
N PRO A 172 -4.99 19.70 -14.76
CA PRO A 172 -3.56 19.55 -14.50
C PRO A 172 -2.88 18.61 -15.51
N ASP A 173 -1.61 18.89 -15.84
CA ASP A 173 -0.74 17.98 -16.57
C ASP A 173 -0.21 16.86 -15.65
N ILE A 174 0.02 17.20 -14.38
CA ILE A 174 0.51 16.32 -13.33
C ILE A 174 -0.42 16.41 -12.12
N LEU A 175 -0.99 15.27 -11.71
CA LEU A 175 -1.84 15.17 -10.53
C LEU A 175 -1.14 14.37 -9.42
N LEU A 176 -0.91 15.00 -8.27
CA LEU A 176 -0.44 14.31 -7.06
C LEU A 176 -1.64 13.97 -6.17
N VAL A 177 -1.76 12.72 -5.76
CA VAL A 177 -2.86 12.22 -4.92
C VAL A 177 -2.28 11.54 -3.70
N ASP A 178 -2.57 12.04 -2.50
CA ASP A 178 -2.01 11.50 -1.25
C ASP A 178 -3.09 11.00 -0.30
N GLU A 179 -3.42 9.71 -0.34
CA GLU A 179 -4.35 9.03 0.59
C GLU A 179 -5.77 9.64 0.72
N VAL A 180 -6.04 10.70 -0.03
CA VAL A 180 -7.26 11.50 -0.03
C VAL A 180 -8.43 10.80 -0.72
N LEU A 181 -8.16 9.79 -1.55
CA LEU A 181 -9.20 9.02 -2.22
C LEU A 181 -10.09 8.21 -1.26
N ALA A 182 -9.65 8.04 -0.01
CA ALA A 182 -10.42 7.38 1.03
C ALA A 182 -11.32 8.35 1.83
N VAL A 183 -11.33 9.65 1.53
CA VAL A 183 -12.09 10.66 2.28
C VAL A 183 -13.39 11.02 1.55
N GLY A 184 -14.51 10.97 2.26
CA GLY A 184 -15.85 11.22 1.73
C GLY A 184 -16.75 9.98 1.84
N ASP A 185 -17.98 10.10 1.34
CA ASP A 185 -18.89 8.97 1.19
C ASP A 185 -18.51 8.09 -0.02
N GLU A 186 -18.99 6.85 -0.05
CA GLU A 186 -18.70 5.88 -1.11
C GLU A 186 -19.07 6.39 -2.51
N ALA A 187 -20.17 7.14 -2.63
CA ALA A 187 -20.59 7.72 -3.89
C ALA A 187 -19.59 8.77 -4.40
N PHE A 188 -19.06 9.61 -3.51
CA PHE A 188 -18.03 10.59 -3.85
C PHE A 188 -16.69 9.92 -4.17
N GLN A 189 -16.28 8.90 -3.41
CA GLN A 189 -15.07 8.12 -3.72
C GLN A 189 -15.13 7.53 -5.13
N ARG A 190 -16.28 6.99 -5.54
CA ARG A 190 -16.48 6.49 -6.90
C ARG A 190 -16.33 7.60 -7.94
N LYS A 191 -16.92 8.79 -7.71
CA LYS A 191 -16.71 9.96 -8.59
C LYS A 191 -15.24 10.35 -8.72
N CYS A 192 -14.47 10.31 -7.62
CA CYS A 192 -13.04 10.59 -7.63
C CYS A 192 -12.27 9.57 -8.46
N LEU A 193 -12.58 8.28 -8.32
CA LEU A 193 -11.96 7.20 -9.11
C LEU A 193 -12.30 7.31 -10.60
N ASP A 194 -13.56 7.60 -10.94
CA ASP A 194 -14.00 7.81 -12.32
C ASP A 194 -13.26 9.02 -12.94
N LYS A 195 -13.08 10.10 -12.17
CA LYS A 195 -12.31 11.27 -12.62
C LYS A 195 -10.84 10.94 -12.84
N ILE A 196 -10.22 10.15 -11.96
CA ILE A 196 -8.84 9.67 -12.14
C ILE A 196 -8.73 8.85 -13.43
N ARG A 197 -9.63 7.88 -13.65
CA ARG A 197 -9.65 7.08 -14.89
C ARG A 197 -9.77 7.97 -16.13
N SER A 198 -10.65 8.98 -16.09
CA SER A 198 -10.79 9.94 -17.18
C SER A 198 -9.49 10.70 -17.48
N PHE A 199 -8.69 11.02 -16.45
CA PHE A 199 -7.39 11.66 -16.63
C PHE A 199 -6.34 10.71 -17.21
N GLN A 200 -6.37 9.44 -16.82
CA GLN A 200 -5.51 8.41 -17.42
C GLN A 200 -5.81 8.26 -18.92
N GLU A 201 -7.10 8.18 -19.29
CA GLU A 201 -7.55 8.11 -20.69
C GLU A 201 -7.13 9.35 -21.50
N GLN A 202 -7.06 10.51 -20.86
CA GLN A 202 -6.59 11.76 -21.46
C GLN A 202 -5.05 11.87 -21.53
N GLY A 203 -4.32 10.88 -21.03
CA GLY A 203 -2.85 10.88 -21.02
C GLY A 203 -2.25 11.85 -20.00
N ARG A 204 -2.98 12.19 -18.93
CA ARG A 204 -2.43 12.98 -17.81
C ARG A 204 -1.50 12.13 -16.97
N THR A 205 -0.52 12.77 -16.33
CA THR A 205 0.44 12.08 -15.46
C THR A 205 -0.08 12.09 -14.03
N ILE A 206 -0.07 10.95 -13.36
CA ILE A 206 -0.66 10.85 -12.00
C ILE A 206 0.33 10.16 -11.07
N ILE A 207 0.54 10.72 -9.88
CA ILE A 207 1.30 10.10 -8.80
C ILE A 207 0.34 9.84 -7.65
N ILE A 208 0.09 8.58 -7.34
CA ILE A 208 -0.87 8.15 -6.32
C ILE A 208 -0.12 7.54 -5.14
N VAL A 209 -0.44 7.99 -3.94
CA VAL A 209 -0.04 7.36 -2.69
C VAL A 209 -1.27 6.70 -2.09
N SER A 210 -1.20 5.40 -1.92
CA SER A 210 -2.28 4.61 -1.34
C SER A 210 -1.72 3.53 -0.42
N HIS A 211 -2.42 3.31 0.68
CA HIS A 211 -2.24 2.14 1.53
C HIS A 211 -2.92 0.89 0.96
N SER A 212 -3.80 1.05 -0.03
CA SER A 212 -4.46 -0.07 -0.71
C SER A 212 -3.57 -0.61 -1.83
N LEU A 213 -2.89 -1.72 -1.56
CA LEU A 213 -2.07 -2.41 -2.55
C LEU A 213 -2.90 -2.91 -3.76
N GLY A 214 -4.19 -3.18 -3.55
CA GLY A 214 -5.12 -3.51 -4.63
C GLY A 214 -5.32 -2.34 -5.59
N GLN A 215 -5.54 -1.12 -5.08
CA GLN A 215 -5.66 0.08 -5.91
C GLN A 215 -4.39 0.38 -6.68
N ILE A 216 -3.22 0.18 -6.07
CA ILE A 216 -1.94 0.35 -6.76
C ILE A 216 -1.81 -0.62 -7.93
N THR A 217 -2.23 -1.87 -7.74
CA THR A 217 -2.19 -2.90 -8.78
C THR A 217 -3.21 -2.65 -9.90
N GLU A 218 -4.37 -2.08 -9.57
CA GLU A 218 -5.45 -1.81 -10.53
C GLU A 218 -5.23 -0.54 -11.34
N LEU A 219 -4.73 0.53 -10.70
CA LEU A 219 -4.70 1.87 -11.29
C LEU A 219 -3.34 2.28 -11.86
N CYS A 220 -2.23 1.68 -11.41
CA CYS A 220 -0.90 2.20 -11.74
C CYS A 220 -0.25 1.38 -12.86
N ASP A 221 0.46 2.06 -13.75
CA ASP A 221 1.29 1.44 -14.78
C ASP A 221 2.65 1.00 -14.22
N ARG A 222 3.10 1.72 -13.19
CA ARG A 222 4.41 1.56 -12.53
C ARG A 222 4.26 1.83 -11.04
N ALA A 223 5.06 1.19 -10.20
CA ALA A 223 5.07 1.41 -8.77
C ALA A 223 6.49 1.58 -8.23
N VAL A 224 6.64 2.52 -7.29
CA VAL A 224 7.87 2.88 -6.61
C VAL A 224 7.70 2.59 -5.12
N LEU A 225 8.60 1.77 -4.57
CA LEU A 225 8.61 1.44 -3.15
C LEU A 225 9.68 2.27 -2.42
N LEU A 226 9.22 3.10 -1.49
CA LEU A 226 10.08 3.80 -0.54
C LEU A 226 10.23 3.02 0.75
N ASN A 227 11.47 2.88 1.22
CA ASN A 227 11.80 2.36 2.52
C ASN A 227 12.86 3.26 3.18
N ARG A 228 12.55 3.80 4.37
CA ARG A 228 13.46 4.66 5.16
C ARG A 228 14.13 5.80 4.36
N GLY A 229 13.41 6.40 3.42
CA GLY A 229 13.87 7.53 2.62
C GLY A 229 14.59 7.18 1.32
N GLU A 230 14.68 5.90 0.97
CA GLU A 230 15.34 5.41 -0.24
C GLU A 230 14.35 4.65 -1.13
N ILE A 231 14.56 4.70 -2.45
CA ILE A 231 13.83 3.85 -3.40
C ILE A 231 14.46 2.46 -3.38
N VAL A 232 13.67 1.45 -3.01
CA VAL A 232 14.14 0.05 -2.95
C VAL A 232 13.54 -0.82 -4.06
N TYR A 233 12.48 -0.35 -4.71
CA TYR A 233 11.92 -0.99 -5.90
C TYR A 233 11.31 0.07 -6.81
N ASP A 234 11.46 -0.14 -8.12
CA ASP A 234 10.90 0.71 -9.16
C ASP A 234 10.63 -0.14 -10.41
N GLY A 235 9.35 -0.40 -10.70
CA GLY A 235 8.97 -1.33 -11.75
C GLY A 235 7.47 -1.57 -11.81
N ASP A 236 7.06 -2.80 -12.15
CA ASP A 236 5.64 -3.16 -12.21
C ASP A 236 4.97 -3.20 -10.82
N PRO A 237 3.66 -2.87 -10.72
CA PRO A 237 2.95 -2.88 -9.45
C PRO A 237 2.97 -4.21 -8.69
N PRO A 238 2.76 -5.39 -9.32
CA PRO A 238 2.85 -6.67 -8.62
C PRO A 238 4.20 -6.90 -7.93
N GLY A 239 5.31 -6.63 -8.62
CA GLY A 239 6.65 -6.75 -8.05
C GLY A 239 6.90 -5.78 -6.88
N ALA A 240 6.42 -4.54 -6.99
CA ALA A 240 6.52 -3.57 -5.89
C ALA A 240 5.72 -4.02 -4.65
N VAL A 241 4.52 -4.56 -4.86
CA VAL A 241 3.67 -5.11 -3.79
C VAL A 241 4.33 -6.30 -3.10
N ALA A 242 4.95 -7.21 -3.86
CA ALA A 242 5.69 -8.34 -3.31
C ALA A 242 6.88 -7.86 -2.47
N ALA A 243 7.74 -7.00 -3.02
CA ALA A 243 8.88 -6.43 -2.30
C ALA A 243 8.47 -5.68 -1.02
N PHE A 244 7.34 -4.98 -1.04
CA PHE A 244 6.83 -4.30 0.15
C PHE A 244 6.42 -5.27 1.25
N ARG A 245 5.80 -6.41 0.89
CA ARG A 245 5.40 -7.43 1.86
C ARG A 245 6.59 -8.12 2.48
N ASP A 246 7.63 -8.42 1.71
CA ASP A 246 8.87 -9.01 2.23
C ASP A 246 9.51 -8.11 3.29
N ILE A 247 9.49 -6.78 3.08
CA ILE A 247 9.97 -5.80 4.05
C ILE A 247 9.10 -5.81 5.32
N LEU A 248 7.77 -5.85 5.18
CA LEU A 248 6.86 -5.89 6.33
C LEU A 248 7.02 -7.18 7.14
N GLU A 249 7.21 -8.31 6.47
CA GLU A 249 7.46 -9.60 7.13
C GLU A 249 8.78 -9.58 7.88
N THR A 250 9.87 -9.17 7.23
CA THR A 250 11.19 -9.04 7.85
C THR A 250 11.14 -8.16 9.09
N ARG A 251 10.41 -7.04 9.02
CA ARG A 251 10.24 -6.12 10.15
C ARG A 251 9.43 -6.74 11.29
N ARG A 252 8.34 -7.46 10.95
CA ARG A 252 7.51 -8.16 11.94
C ARG A 252 8.31 -9.22 12.70
N LEU A 253 9.22 -9.92 12.00
CA LEU A 253 10.15 -10.86 12.62
C LEU A 253 11.14 -10.13 13.56
N ALA A 254 11.73 -9.02 13.12
CA ALA A 254 12.68 -8.24 13.92
C ALA A 254 12.05 -7.60 15.17
N GLU A 255 10.86 -6.99 15.06
CA GLU A 255 10.16 -6.36 16.19
C GLU A 255 9.76 -7.40 17.25
N ARG A 256 9.45 -8.63 16.82
CA ARG A 256 9.23 -9.76 17.75
C ARG A 256 10.51 -10.18 18.46
N SER A 257 11.64 -10.20 17.77
CA SER A 257 12.94 -10.48 18.39
C SER A 257 13.42 -9.40 19.38
N GLU A 258 13.00 -8.14 19.23
CA GLU A 258 13.39 -7.03 20.13
C GLU A 258 12.51 -6.94 21.39
N THR A 259 11.27 -7.42 21.34
CA THR A 259 10.31 -7.32 22.47
C THR A 259 10.36 -8.56 23.39
N GLU A 260 11.08 -9.59 22.98
CA GLU A 260 11.23 -10.85 23.72
C GLU A 260 12.68 -10.96 24.21
N GLU A 261 12.87 -11.20 25.52
CA GLU A 261 14.15 -11.77 25.99
C GLU A 261 14.46 -13.00 25.13
N PRO A 262 15.72 -13.22 24.71
CA PRO A 262 16.05 -14.31 23.80
C PRO A 262 15.66 -15.63 24.46
N ALA A 263 14.53 -16.19 24.04
CA ALA A 263 14.16 -17.54 24.42
C ALA A 263 15.00 -18.47 23.55
N THR A 264 16.14 -18.90 24.10
CA THR A 264 16.72 -20.21 23.80
C THR A 264 15.63 -21.26 23.98
N PRO A 265 15.10 -21.77 22.85
CA PRO A 265 15.56 -23.06 22.37
C PRO A 265 15.95 -23.03 20.88
N GLU A 266 17.02 -23.74 20.56
CA GLU A 266 17.52 -23.96 19.20
C GLU A 266 16.62 -24.95 18.43
N GLY A 267 15.53 -24.42 17.85
CA GLY A 267 14.64 -25.13 16.95
C GLY A 267 14.65 -24.55 15.54
N VAL A 268 14.61 -25.38 14.50
CA VAL A 268 14.65 -24.94 13.08
C VAL A 268 13.64 -25.73 12.25
N VAL A 269 13.03 -25.08 11.27
CA VAL A 269 12.33 -25.75 10.17
C VAL A 269 13.38 -26.10 9.11
N VAL A 270 13.67 -27.39 8.95
CA VAL A 270 14.69 -27.92 8.03
C VAL A 270 14.22 -27.84 6.57
N GLY A 271 12.93 -27.96 6.34
CA GLY A 271 12.33 -27.84 5.02
C GLY A 271 10.85 -28.23 5.03
N THR A 272 10.15 -27.83 3.98
CA THR A 272 8.73 -28.16 3.80
C THR A 272 8.50 -28.74 2.42
N GLN A 273 7.59 -29.70 2.31
CA GLN A 273 7.14 -30.26 1.05
C GLN A 273 5.62 -30.12 0.94
N ALA A 274 5.14 -29.83 -0.27
CA ALA A 274 3.71 -29.81 -0.60
C ALA A 274 3.47 -30.77 -1.76
N VAL A 275 2.60 -31.76 -1.56
CA VAL A 275 2.35 -32.85 -2.51
C VAL A 275 0.85 -33.05 -2.70
N VAL A 276 0.42 -33.16 -3.96
CA VAL A 276 -0.95 -33.53 -4.30
C VAL A 276 -1.13 -35.04 -4.10
N VAL A 277 -2.07 -35.42 -3.24
CA VAL A 277 -2.27 -36.82 -2.86
C VAL A 277 -2.73 -37.63 -4.07
N GLY A 278 -2.06 -38.75 -4.33
CA GLY A 278 -2.38 -39.65 -5.45
C GLY A 278 -1.90 -39.16 -6.83
N ALA A 279 -1.07 -38.11 -6.89
CA ALA A 279 -0.53 -37.59 -8.14
C ALA A 279 1.01 -37.64 -8.15
N ALA A 280 1.60 -37.52 -9.35
CA ALA A 280 3.05 -37.41 -9.49
C ALA A 280 3.55 -36.09 -8.87
N PRO A 281 4.79 -36.03 -8.33
CA PRO A 281 5.36 -34.79 -7.81
C PRO A 281 5.28 -33.64 -8.83
N GLY A 282 4.85 -32.46 -8.37
CA GLY A 282 4.66 -31.29 -9.23
C GLY A 282 3.38 -31.29 -10.07
N SER A 283 2.50 -32.29 -9.92
CA SER A 283 1.17 -32.25 -10.55
C SER A 283 0.34 -31.09 -9.97
N PRO A 284 -0.42 -30.36 -10.79
CA PRO A 284 -1.28 -29.30 -10.30
C PRO A 284 -2.43 -29.88 -9.45
N LEU A 285 -2.80 -29.15 -8.41
CA LEU A 285 -3.92 -29.45 -7.53
C LEU A 285 -5.24 -29.23 -8.28
N ARG A 286 -6.02 -30.31 -8.40
CA ARG A 286 -7.36 -30.26 -9.01
C ARG A 286 -8.40 -29.84 -7.97
N PHE A 287 -9.52 -29.29 -8.44
CA PHE A 287 -10.67 -28.99 -7.60
C PHE A 287 -11.18 -30.24 -6.86
N GLY A 288 -11.41 -30.10 -5.55
CA GLY A 288 -11.77 -31.20 -4.66
C GLY A 288 -10.61 -32.17 -4.37
N GLY A 289 -9.41 -31.90 -4.88
CA GLY A 289 -8.22 -32.68 -4.61
C GLY A 289 -7.70 -32.48 -3.19
N ASP A 290 -6.93 -33.46 -2.72
CA ASP A 290 -6.28 -33.41 -1.42
C ASP A 290 -4.83 -32.93 -1.56
N LEU A 291 -4.41 -32.06 -0.63
CA LEU A 291 -3.05 -31.53 -0.56
C LEU A 291 -2.42 -31.93 0.77
N GLU A 292 -1.24 -32.53 0.71
CA GLU A 292 -0.43 -32.88 1.87
C GLU A 292 0.76 -31.92 1.99
N ILE A 293 0.91 -31.30 3.16
CA ILE A 293 2.01 -30.38 3.47
C ILE A 293 2.79 -30.95 4.64
N THR A 294 4.05 -31.33 4.42
CA THR A 294 4.92 -31.90 5.45
C THR A 294 6.02 -30.93 5.81
N ALA A 295 6.04 -30.49 7.07
CA ALA A 295 7.09 -29.68 7.66
C ALA A 295 8.09 -30.58 8.40
N HIS A 296 9.37 -30.47 8.07
CA HIS A 296 10.46 -31.11 8.81
C HIS A 296 11.06 -30.11 9.79
N VAL A 297 11.06 -30.44 11.07
CA VAL A 297 11.60 -29.60 12.14
C VAL A 297 12.69 -30.34 12.90
N ARG A 298 13.61 -29.59 13.49
CA ARG A 298 14.67 -30.10 14.36
C ARG A 298 14.80 -29.22 15.60
N SER A 299 14.96 -29.83 16.77
CA SER A 299 15.30 -29.14 18.01
C SER A 299 16.53 -29.77 18.66
N THR A 300 17.53 -28.99 19.08
CA THR A 300 18.67 -29.51 19.85
C THR A 300 18.32 -29.68 21.33
N ASP A 301 17.51 -28.75 21.86
CA ASP A 301 16.94 -28.80 23.20
C ASP A 301 15.65 -29.62 23.26
N ARG A 302 15.31 -30.11 24.46
CA ARG A 302 14.03 -30.77 24.69
C ARG A 302 12.93 -29.73 24.87
N LEU A 303 12.00 -29.69 23.92
CA LEU A 303 10.78 -28.89 23.96
C LEU A 303 9.63 -29.73 24.47
N GLU A 304 9.08 -29.42 25.63
CA GLU A 304 7.91 -30.14 26.16
C GLU A 304 6.64 -29.79 25.38
N ASP A 305 6.45 -28.50 25.08
CA ASP A 305 5.28 -27.97 24.39
C ASP A 305 5.70 -27.09 23.21
N TRP A 306 5.25 -27.46 22.01
CA TRP A 306 5.57 -26.76 20.77
C TRP A 306 4.47 -26.93 19.73
N LEU A 307 4.50 -26.07 18.72
CA LEU A 307 3.52 -26.03 17.63
C LEU A 307 4.23 -25.99 16.29
N CYS A 308 3.57 -26.56 15.30
CA CYS A 308 3.87 -26.31 13.90
C CYS A 308 2.70 -25.53 13.30
N ALA A 309 3.01 -24.51 12.51
CA ALA A 309 2.01 -23.76 11.75
C ALA A 309 2.33 -23.78 10.26
N ILE A 310 1.28 -23.70 9.45
CA ILE A 310 1.38 -23.48 8.02
C ILE A 310 0.53 -22.27 7.63
N GLN A 311 1.02 -21.51 6.66
CA GLN A 311 0.29 -20.43 6.00
C GLN A 311 0.41 -20.61 4.49
N ILE A 312 -0.68 -20.39 3.77
CA ILE A 312 -0.73 -20.45 2.31
C ILE A 312 -1.05 -19.05 1.79
N ASP A 313 -0.18 -18.55 0.92
CA ASP A 313 -0.32 -17.26 0.26
C ASP A 313 -0.42 -17.44 -1.26
N ASN A 314 -1.09 -16.51 -1.95
CA ASN A 314 -1.07 -16.45 -3.42
C ASN A 314 0.15 -15.70 -3.96
N THR A 315 0.30 -15.61 -5.28
CA THR A 315 1.39 -14.84 -5.94
C THR A 315 1.40 -13.36 -5.62
N LEU A 316 0.26 -12.78 -5.22
CA LEU A 316 0.17 -11.41 -4.72
C LEU A 316 0.58 -11.31 -3.25
N GLY A 317 1.01 -12.40 -2.61
CA GLY A 317 1.37 -12.52 -1.20
C GLY A 317 0.18 -12.43 -0.25
N GLN A 318 -1.06 -12.54 -0.75
CA GLN A 318 -2.26 -12.44 0.08
C GLN A 318 -2.46 -13.77 0.82
N LYS A 319 -2.68 -13.69 2.13
CA LYS A 319 -3.01 -14.85 2.95
C LYS A 319 -4.32 -15.47 2.51
N VAL A 320 -4.24 -16.69 2.00
CA VAL A 320 -5.38 -17.52 1.60
C VAL A 320 -5.85 -18.33 2.79
N MET A 321 -4.90 -18.93 3.53
CA MET A 321 -5.19 -19.77 4.69
C MET A 321 -4.04 -19.71 5.69
N GLY A 322 -4.32 -19.92 6.97
CA GLY A 322 -3.30 -20.24 7.95
C GLY A 322 -3.88 -21.03 9.11
N THR A 323 -3.14 -22.03 9.58
CA THR A 323 -3.51 -22.85 10.73
C THR A 323 -2.27 -23.30 11.49
N ASP A 324 -2.47 -23.80 12.69
CA ASP A 324 -1.43 -24.38 13.54
C ASP A 324 -1.98 -25.63 14.25
N THR A 325 -1.08 -26.47 14.77
CA THR A 325 -1.47 -27.73 15.43
C THR A 325 -2.41 -27.50 16.61
N ARG A 326 -2.26 -26.40 17.36
CA ARG A 326 -3.16 -26.06 18.48
C ARG A 326 -4.56 -25.68 18.02
N ARG A 327 -4.70 -24.85 16.99
CA ARG A 327 -6.01 -24.49 16.39
C ARG A 327 -6.75 -25.72 15.88
N LEU A 328 -6.02 -26.75 15.45
CA LEU A 328 -6.56 -28.04 15.03
C LEU A 328 -6.79 -29.01 16.19
N GLY A 329 -6.53 -28.60 17.44
CA GLY A 329 -6.72 -29.45 18.62
C GLY A 329 -5.69 -30.58 18.74
N MET A 330 -4.54 -30.46 18.09
CA MET A 330 -3.46 -31.44 18.12
C MET A 330 -2.34 -31.00 19.05
N GLU A 331 -2.16 -31.75 20.14
CA GLU A 331 -1.01 -31.62 21.02
C GLU A 331 0.13 -32.48 20.46
N LEU A 332 1.30 -31.86 20.26
CA LEU A 332 2.48 -32.53 19.74
C LEU A 332 3.29 -33.10 20.91
N PRO A 333 3.88 -34.30 20.77
CA PRO A 333 4.72 -34.87 21.82
C PRO A 333 5.99 -34.02 22.00
N PRO A 334 6.62 -34.07 23.18
CA PRO A 334 7.89 -33.39 23.42
C PRO A 334 8.94 -33.72 22.37
N LEU A 335 9.65 -32.71 21.87
CA LEU A 335 10.61 -32.84 20.78
C LEU A 335 12.05 -32.68 21.28
N ARG A 336 12.91 -33.62 20.90
CA ARG A 336 14.39 -33.48 20.91
C ARG A 336 14.93 -34.25 19.70
N GLY A 337 15.65 -33.58 18.82
CA GLY A 337 16.07 -34.11 17.51
C GLY A 337 15.08 -33.72 16.40
N ASP A 338 14.99 -34.57 15.37
CA ASP A 338 14.17 -34.35 14.18
C ASP A 338 12.73 -34.87 14.35
N ALA A 339 11.77 -34.15 13.77
CA ALA A 339 10.39 -34.59 13.62
C ALA A 339 9.78 -34.07 12.32
N SER A 340 8.69 -34.70 11.89
CA SER A 340 7.88 -34.24 10.77
C SER A 340 6.43 -34.04 11.19
N VAL A 341 5.85 -32.92 10.81
CA VAL A 341 4.42 -32.63 11.02
C VAL A 341 3.75 -32.50 9.66
N THR A 342 2.72 -33.31 9.43
CA THR A 342 1.98 -33.34 8.17
C THR A 342 0.58 -32.78 8.34
N PHE A 343 0.25 -31.77 7.54
CA PHE A 343 -1.08 -31.20 7.40
C PHE A 343 -1.74 -31.75 6.14
N VAL A 344 -2.91 -32.36 6.28
CA VAL A 344 -3.67 -32.89 5.13
C VAL A 344 -4.92 -32.05 4.92
N LEU A 345 -4.94 -31.29 3.83
CA LEU A 345 -6.09 -30.49 3.42
C LEU A 345 -6.93 -31.35 2.49
N LYS A 346 -8.15 -31.69 2.93
CA LYS A 346 -9.09 -32.54 2.18
C LYS A 346 -10.04 -31.71 1.34
N GLY A 347 -10.36 -32.18 0.13
CA GLY A 347 -11.42 -31.58 -0.68
C GLY A 347 -11.20 -30.11 -1.00
N THR A 348 -9.97 -29.75 -1.39
CA THR A 348 -9.56 -28.35 -1.50
C THR A 348 -10.25 -27.61 -2.65
N THR A 349 -10.46 -26.31 -2.44
CA THR A 349 -11.21 -25.43 -3.35
C THR A 349 -10.39 -24.24 -3.81
N PHE A 350 -9.07 -24.38 -3.90
CA PHE A 350 -8.21 -23.29 -4.38
C PHE A 350 -8.61 -22.88 -5.80
N GLY A 351 -8.61 -21.56 -6.04
CA GLY A 351 -8.74 -20.99 -7.36
C GLY A 351 -7.50 -21.23 -8.22
N GLU A 352 -7.54 -20.82 -9.48
CA GLU A 352 -6.40 -21.04 -10.37
C GLU A 352 -5.18 -20.21 -9.97
N GLY A 353 -3.99 -20.78 -10.18
CA GLY A 353 -2.72 -20.07 -10.01
C GLY A 353 -1.73 -20.77 -9.08
N LYS A 354 -0.65 -20.06 -8.77
CA LYS A 354 0.44 -20.55 -7.93
C LYS A 354 0.28 -20.08 -6.49
N TYR A 355 0.56 -20.99 -5.56
CA TYR A 355 0.48 -20.76 -4.12
C TYR A 355 1.80 -21.10 -3.45
N PHE A 356 2.11 -20.38 -2.38
CA PHE A 356 3.32 -20.54 -1.58
C PHE A 356 2.95 -20.94 -0.16
N VAL A 357 3.71 -21.88 0.41
CA VAL A 357 3.52 -22.39 1.76
C VAL A 357 4.63 -21.85 2.65
N ASN A 358 4.25 -21.12 3.70
CA ASN A 358 5.15 -20.71 4.78
C ASN A 358 4.96 -21.66 5.95
N THR A 359 6.05 -21.98 6.65
CA THR A 359 6.01 -22.90 7.80
C THR A 359 6.64 -22.24 9.02
N SER A 360 5.95 -22.30 10.15
CA SER A 360 6.44 -21.77 11.42
C SER A 360 6.61 -22.89 12.42
N PHE A 361 7.74 -22.90 13.11
CA PHE A 361 7.98 -23.67 14.31
C PHE A 361 7.85 -22.73 15.50
N MET A 362 6.94 -23.04 16.42
CA MET A 362 6.54 -22.13 17.50
C MET A 362 6.56 -22.84 18.84
N ASP A 363 6.66 -22.08 19.93
CA ASP A 363 6.62 -22.62 21.29
C ASP A 363 5.19 -22.64 21.88
N SER A 364 5.08 -23.03 23.15
CA SER A 364 3.82 -23.09 23.89
C SER A 364 3.11 -21.74 24.04
N ALA A 365 3.83 -20.62 24.00
CA ALA A 365 3.25 -19.27 24.05
C ALA A 365 2.87 -18.75 22.65
N SER A 366 2.92 -19.58 21.61
CA SER A 366 2.77 -19.17 20.20
C SER A 366 3.84 -18.17 19.76
N ARG A 367 5.02 -18.18 20.40
CA ARG A 367 6.19 -17.41 19.93
C ARG A 367 6.88 -18.21 18.84
N HIS A 368 7.35 -17.52 17.81
CA HIS A 368 7.98 -18.18 16.67
C HIS A 368 9.44 -18.49 17.02
N ILE A 369 9.78 -19.78 17.06
CA ILE A 369 11.15 -20.27 17.23
C ILE A 369 11.91 -20.14 15.90
N HIS A 370 11.28 -20.55 14.79
CA HIS A 370 11.83 -20.39 13.45
C HIS A 370 10.72 -20.32 12.40
N ASP A 371 10.86 -19.39 11.46
CA ASP A 371 9.97 -19.25 10.30
C ASP A 371 10.73 -19.56 9.02
N LEU A 372 10.13 -20.40 8.17
CA LEU A 372 10.62 -20.65 6.82
C LEU A 372 9.57 -20.13 5.82
N PRO A 373 9.74 -18.90 5.29
CA PRO A 373 8.85 -18.35 4.28
C PRO A 373 9.08 -19.03 2.92
N GLN A 374 8.02 -19.14 2.13
CA GLN A 374 7.99 -19.80 0.81
C GLN A 374 8.69 -21.17 0.81
N ALA A 375 8.56 -21.92 1.90
CA ALA A 375 9.21 -23.20 2.13
C ALA A 375 8.83 -24.28 1.09
N ALA A 376 7.62 -24.17 0.52
CA ALA A 376 7.16 -24.97 -0.61
C ALA A 376 6.21 -24.18 -1.50
N SER A 377 5.88 -24.70 -2.67
CA SER A 377 4.86 -24.13 -3.55
C SER A 377 4.07 -25.24 -4.26
N PHE A 378 2.84 -24.93 -4.65
CA PHE A 378 2.03 -25.78 -5.51
C PHE A 378 1.24 -24.93 -6.51
N ASP A 379 0.89 -25.53 -7.65
CA ASP A 379 0.04 -24.91 -8.66
C ASP A 379 -1.36 -25.51 -8.58
N ALA A 380 -2.39 -24.70 -8.75
CA ALA A 380 -3.78 -25.12 -8.88
C ALA A 380 -4.21 -25.05 -10.35
N GLU A 381 -5.01 -26.04 -10.79
CA GLU A 381 -5.42 -26.18 -12.18
C GLU A 381 -6.23 -24.96 -12.69
N PRO A 382 -5.94 -24.43 -13.89
CA PRO A 382 -6.72 -23.36 -14.50
C PRO A 382 -8.20 -23.69 -14.64
N TYR A 383 -9.07 -22.68 -14.52
CA TYR A 383 -10.51 -22.89 -14.65
C TYR A 383 -11.25 -21.74 -15.32
N ALA A 384 -11.85 -22.01 -16.49
CA ALA A 384 -12.43 -20.97 -17.33
C ALA A 384 -13.76 -20.36 -16.84
N ARG A 385 -14.46 -20.99 -15.88
CA ARG A 385 -15.82 -20.57 -15.48
C ARG A 385 -15.85 -19.64 -14.26
N THR A 386 -14.80 -19.61 -13.46
CA THR A 386 -14.69 -18.75 -12.27
C THR A 386 -13.27 -18.21 -12.13
N THR A 387 -13.12 -17.02 -11.55
CA THR A 387 -11.83 -16.39 -11.27
C THR A 387 -11.70 -16.05 -9.78
N GLY A 388 -10.47 -15.94 -9.28
CA GLY A 388 -10.18 -15.57 -7.89
C GLY A 388 -9.44 -16.65 -7.11
N VAL A 389 -9.33 -16.47 -5.79
CA VAL A 389 -8.56 -17.36 -4.89
C VAL A 389 -9.32 -18.60 -4.41
N LEU A 390 -10.64 -18.62 -4.60
CA LEU A 390 -11.54 -19.71 -4.22
C LEU A 390 -12.32 -20.15 -5.46
N ARG A 391 -12.39 -21.46 -5.68
CA ARG A 391 -13.23 -22.10 -6.67
C ARG A 391 -14.47 -22.68 -5.99
N VAL A 392 -15.62 -22.47 -6.60
CA VAL A 392 -16.91 -23.02 -6.17
C VAL A 392 -17.35 -24.06 -7.20
N ASP A 393 -18.06 -25.09 -6.75
CA ASP A 393 -18.67 -26.09 -7.65
C ASP A 393 -19.70 -25.41 -8.55
N ASP A 394 -19.67 -25.71 -9.85
CA ASP A 394 -20.63 -25.21 -10.82
C ASP A 394 -22.08 -25.51 -10.41
N ALA A 395 -22.33 -26.68 -9.81
CA ALA A 395 -23.66 -27.07 -9.35
C ALA A 395 -24.19 -26.18 -8.22
N ALA A 396 -23.30 -25.48 -7.49
CA ALA A 396 -23.67 -24.54 -6.45
C ALA A 396 -23.97 -23.13 -6.99
N VAL A 397 -23.65 -22.83 -8.25
CA VAL A 397 -23.90 -21.53 -8.89
C VAL A 397 -25.18 -21.58 -9.73
N GLN A 398 -26.25 -20.96 -9.23
CA GLN A 398 -27.51 -20.83 -9.99
C GLN A 398 -27.65 -19.43 -10.59
N VAL A 399 -27.81 -19.35 -11.91
CA VAL A 399 -28.16 -18.11 -12.61
C VAL A 399 -29.67 -18.09 -12.81
N ARG A 400 -30.34 -17.06 -12.29
CA ARG A 400 -31.76 -16.80 -12.55
C ARG A 400 -31.89 -15.48 -13.30
N PHE A 401 -32.50 -15.54 -14.47
CA PHE A 401 -32.84 -14.37 -15.25
C PHE A 401 -34.34 -14.10 -15.09
N ASN A 402 -34.69 -12.98 -14.48
CA ASN A 402 -36.06 -12.50 -14.41
C ASN A 402 -36.20 -11.38 -15.44
N ALA A 403 -36.90 -11.63 -16.54
CA ALA A 403 -37.38 -10.56 -17.41
C ALA A 403 -38.69 -10.03 -16.83
N ASP A 404 -38.82 -8.72 -16.69
CA ASP A 404 -40.12 -8.10 -16.50
C ASP A 404 -40.91 -8.29 -17.80
N GLU A 405 -42.07 -8.96 -17.73
CA GLU A 405 -43.04 -8.95 -18.83
C GLU A 405 -43.52 -7.51 -19.03
N GLN A 406 -43.27 -6.95 -20.21
CA GLN A 406 -43.78 -5.63 -20.63
C GLN A 406 -45.29 -5.62 -20.83
#